data_AF-A0A6G1VK71-F1
#
_entry.id   AF-A0A6G1VK71-F1
#
_cell.length_a   1.000
_cell.length_b   1.000
_cell.length_c   1.000
_cell.angle_alpha   90.00
_cell.angle_beta   90.00
_cell.angle_gamma   90.00
#
_symmetry.space_group_name_H-M   'P 1'
#
loop_
_entity.id
_entity.type
_entity.pdbx_description
1 polymer ?
#
loop_
_entity_poly.entity_id
_entity_poly.type
_entity_poly.pdbx_seq_one_letter_code
_entity_poly.pdbx_strand_id
1 'polypeptide(L)'
;MSIANKVKNLLRWYIKETKRKEIHPVISQVIIPNLLRDKVALVMGGHGGIGKAIVNSFVDSGCKVIVVSRNVEKAKSSFPLHENLAFINFDLQNLSTINDMVHQAVSIWGKIDILVNSAGTHTENIDFWTVSETEYDRVLNINLKGCYFVSQKVASYMKENNIKGHILNVSSSTGGEPSWSPYRISKRALEGMTLGMAQIMQPFGIVVNGIAPGEVATGLINWNEGDSIDTEHNHFGRMAMPEEVANLALFLVSDMGNMITGQMIYMSGGRGVYDIR
;
A
#
# COMPACT_ATOMS: atom_id res chain seq x y z
N MET A 1 24.45 -29.81 -7.43
CA MET A 1 24.76 -28.73 -8.39
C MET A 1 26.26 -28.74 -8.68
N SER A 2 26.69 -28.92 -9.93
CA SER A 2 28.12 -29.03 -10.31
C SER A 2 28.92 -27.75 -9.96
N ILE A 3 30.18 -27.90 -9.55
CA ILE A 3 31.12 -26.80 -9.24
C ILE A 3 31.19 -25.80 -10.42
N ALA A 4 31.11 -26.28 -11.65
CA ALA A 4 31.10 -25.45 -12.86
C ALA A 4 29.90 -24.48 -12.90
N ASN A 5 28.72 -24.93 -12.45
CA ASN A 5 27.52 -24.06 -12.40
C ASN A 5 27.64 -22.99 -11.30
N LYS A 6 28.27 -23.32 -10.17
CA LYS A 6 28.53 -22.34 -9.11
C LYS A 6 29.46 -21.24 -9.59
N VAL A 7 30.58 -21.60 -10.24
CA VAL A 7 31.55 -20.64 -10.78
C VAL A 7 30.92 -19.76 -11.87
N LYS A 8 30.13 -20.35 -12.78
CA LYS A 8 29.42 -19.60 -13.83
C LYS A 8 28.41 -18.60 -13.25
N ASN A 9 27.67 -19.00 -12.22
CA ASN A 9 26.73 -18.10 -11.53
C ASN A 9 27.46 -16.97 -10.81
N LEU A 10 28.61 -17.26 -10.19
CA LEU A 10 29.44 -16.26 -9.50
C LEU A 10 30.00 -15.22 -10.48
N LEU A 11 30.52 -15.66 -11.63
CA LEU A 11 31.02 -14.77 -12.69
C LEU A 11 29.90 -13.89 -13.27
N ARG A 12 28.72 -14.47 -13.53
CA ARG A 12 27.56 -13.69 -13.98
C ARG A 12 27.13 -12.65 -12.95
N TRP A 13 27.10 -13.04 -11.68
CA TRP A 13 26.81 -12.13 -10.59
C TRP A 13 27.84 -10.99 -10.52
N TYR A 14 29.14 -11.30 -10.57
CA TYR A 14 30.21 -10.30 -10.54
C TYR A 14 30.15 -9.32 -11.73
N ILE A 15 29.91 -9.82 -12.95
CA ILE A 15 29.74 -8.97 -14.14
C ILE A 15 28.49 -8.10 -14.03
N LYS A 16 27.42 -8.60 -13.40
CA LYS A 16 26.20 -7.83 -13.17
C LYS A 16 26.46 -6.73 -12.13
N GLU A 17 27.11 -7.06 -11.02
CA GLU A 17 27.40 -6.10 -9.94
C GLU A 17 28.29 -4.96 -10.43
N THR A 18 29.32 -5.27 -11.23
CA THR A 18 30.21 -4.27 -11.83
C THR A 18 29.54 -3.38 -12.88
N LYS A 19 28.37 -3.77 -13.40
CA LYS A 19 27.57 -2.98 -14.35
C LYS A 19 26.39 -2.26 -13.70
N ARG A 20 26.15 -2.48 -12.41
CA ARG A 20 25.05 -1.86 -11.67
C ARG A 20 25.26 -0.36 -11.64
N LYS A 21 24.22 0.41 -11.94
CA LYS A 21 24.30 1.87 -11.86
C LYS A 21 24.03 2.29 -10.43
N GLU A 22 24.79 3.25 -9.92
CA GLU A 22 24.44 3.94 -8.69
C GLU A 22 23.50 5.10 -9.04
N ILE A 23 22.21 4.89 -8.75
CA ILE A 23 21.17 5.89 -8.96
C ILE A 23 20.65 6.25 -7.58
N HIS A 24 20.87 7.50 -7.16
CA HIS A 24 20.35 8.01 -5.90
C HIS A 24 19.19 8.97 -6.16
N PRO A 25 18.05 8.80 -5.49
CA PRO A 25 16.90 9.67 -5.67
C PRO A 25 17.19 11.06 -5.10
N VAL A 26 16.79 12.10 -5.84
CA VAL A 26 16.59 13.45 -5.29
C VAL A 26 15.10 13.58 -5.01
N ILE A 27 14.72 13.49 -3.74
CA ILE A 27 13.32 13.52 -3.33
C ILE A 27 12.83 14.97 -3.43
N SER A 28 11.94 15.22 -4.39
CA SER A 28 11.18 16.46 -4.50
C SER A 28 9.72 16.16 -4.22
N GLN A 29 9.26 16.46 -3.01
CA GLN A 29 7.88 16.21 -2.61
C GLN A 29 6.95 17.27 -3.21
N VAL A 30 5.87 16.83 -3.86
CA VAL A 30 4.82 17.71 -4.36
C VAL A 30 3.81 17.90 -3.23
N ILE A 31 3.76 19.10 -2.66
CA ILE A 31 2.82 19.44 -1.60
C ILE A 31 1.73 20.33 -2.19
N ILE A 32 0.47 19.96 -2.00
CA ILE A 32 -0.68 20.79 -2.34
C ILE A 32 -1.37 21.13 -1.01
N PRO A 33 -1.01 22.28 -0.39
CA PRO A 33 -1.51 22.62 0.94
C PRO A 33 -3.04 22.65 0.96
N ASN A 34 -3.63 22.15 2.03
CA ASN A 34 -5.07 22.15 2.28
C ASN A 34 -5.94 21.33 1.30
N LEU A 35 -5.36 20.52 0.41
CA LEU A 35 -6.13 19.69 -0.52
C LEU A 35 -7.05 18.70 0.20
N LEU A 36 -6.66 18.23 1.38
CA LEU A 36 -7.44 17.33 2.24
C LEU A 36 -7.88 18.01 3.54
N ARG A 37 -8.03 19.34 3.52
CA ARG A 37 -8.47 20.11 4.68
C ARG A 37 -9.80 19.57 5.22
N ASP A 38 -9.89 19.49 6.53
CA ASP A 38 -11.06 19.01 7.28
C ASP A 38 -11.43 17.53 7.00
N LYS A 39 -10.59 16.77 6.29
CA LYS A 39 -10.76 15.32 6.09
C LYS A 39 -10.04 14.54 7.20
N VAL A 40 -10.63 13.41 7.60
CA VAL A 40 -10.04 12.43 8.50
C VAL A 40 -9.74 11.15 7.74
N ALA A 41 -8.47 10.74 7.70
CA ALA A 41 -8.01 9.51 7.07
C ALA A 41 -7.64 8.45 8.09
N LEU A 42 -8.12 7.22 7.91
CA LEU A 42 -7.68 6.02 8.61
C LEU A 42 -6.72 5.25 7.70
N VAL A 43 -5.46 5.08 8.12
CA VAL A 43 -4.42 4.44 7.30
C VAL A 43 -3.94 3.15 7.95
N MET A 44 -4.34 2.02 7.36
CA MET A 44 -3.87 0.69 7.76
C MET A 44 -2.44 0.49 7.27
N GLY A 45 -1.52 0.15 8.17
CA GLY A 45 -0.10 -0.05 7.82
C GLY A 45 0.63 1.27 7.54
N GLY A 46 0.13 2.38 8.09
CA GLY A 46 0.64 3.72 7.78
C GLY A 46 2.07 4.01 8.21
N HIS A 47 2.74 3.18 9.02
CA HIS A 47 4.11 3.46 9.47
C HIS A 47 5.22 2.80 8.62
N GLY A 48 4.88 2.02 7.61
CA GLY A 48 5.85 1.31 6.76
C GLY A 48 5.88 1.86 5.34
N GLY A 49 7.08 2.08 4.79
CA GLY A 49 7.32 2.37 3.37
C GLY A 49 6.30 3.32 2.73
N ILE A 50 5.50 2.79 1.80
CA ILE A 50 4.43 3.52 1.08
C ILE A 50 3.42 4.16 2.04
N GLY A 51 2.96 3.43 3.06
CA GLY A 51 2.00 3.94 4.02
C GLY A 51 2.52 5.17 4.76
N LYS A 52 3.83 5.18 5.10
CA LYS A 52 4.48 6.31 5.77
C LYS A 52 4.50 7.55 4.88
N ALA A 53 4.85 7.38 3.61
CA ALA A 53 4.82 8.48 2.65
C ALA A 53 3.40 9.02 2.40
N ILE A 54 2.39 8.14 2.35
CA ILE A 54 0.98 8.54 2.27
C ILE A 54 0.57 9.36 3.49
N VAL A 55 0.91 8.90 4.70
CA VAL A 55 0.60 9.62 5.95
C VAL A 55 1.22 11.02 5.93
N ASN A 56 2.51 11.13 5.61
CA ASN A 56 3.19 12.43 5.52
C ASN A 56 2.51 13.36 4.50
N SER A 57 2.28 12.86 3.29
CA SER A 57 1.62 13.63 2.22
C SER A 57 0.23 14.12 2.61
N PHE A 58 -0.56 13.29 3.31
CA PHE A 58 -1.90 13.67 3.76
C PHE A 58 -1.85 14.72 4.86
N VAL A 59 -0.96 14.57 5.84
CA VAL A 59 -0.75 15.57 6.91
C VAL A 59 -0.30 16.91 6.32
N ASP A 60 0.68 16.90 5.42
CA ASP A 60 1.18 18.10 4.73
C ASP A 60 0.09 18.77 3.87
N SER A 61 -0.93 18.00 3.46
CA SER A 61 -2.10 18.47 2.72
C SER A 61 -3.28 18.88 3.63
N GLY A 62 -3.07 18.99 4.93
CA GLY A 62 -4.06 19.46 5.91
C GLY A 62 -5.02 18.40 6.43
N CYS A 63 -4.76 17.11 6.16
CA CYS A 63 -5.58 16.00 6.63
C CYS A 63 -5.27 15.66 8.09
N LYS A 64 -6.28 15.22 8.85
CA LYS A 64 -6.12 14.52 10.12
C LYS A 64 -5.96 13.03 9.84
N VAL A 65 -4.86 12.42 10.28
CA VAL A 65 -4.52 11.04 9.92
C VAL A 65 -4.39 10.17 11.16
N ILE A 66 -5.14 9.07 11.16
CA ILE A 66 -5.11 8.01 12.17
C ILE A 66 -4.30 6.85 11.61
N VAL A 67 -3.10 6.62 12.15
CA VAL A 67 -2.22 5.52 11.76
C VAL A 67 -2.59 4.27 12.55
N VAL A 68 -2.97 3.21 11.85
CA VAL A 68 -3.30 1.93 12.47
C VAL A 68 -2.13 0.95 12.33
N SER A 69 -1.67 0.43 13.46
CA SER A 69 -0.56 -0.53 13.51
C SER A 69 -0.72 -1.55 14.63
N ARG A 70 -0.16 -2.74 14.44
CA ARG A 70 0.01 -3.74 15.50
C ARG A 70 1.02 -3.31 16.57
N ASN A 71 1.97 -2.47 16.17
CA ASN A 71 3.00 -1.93 17.04
C ASN A 71 2.91 -0.40 17.02
N VAL A 72 2.08 0.14 17.91
CA VAL A 72 1.81 1.58 18.03
C VAL A 72 3.07 2.37 18.39
N GLU A 73 3.93 1.84 19.25
CA GLU A 73 5.15 2.55 19.65
C GLU A 73 6.14 2.69 18.49
N LYS A 74 6.31 1.63 17.68
CA LYS A 74 7.06 1.71 16.43
C LYS A 74 6.42 2.68 15.42
N ALA A 75 5.10 2.73 15.38
CA ALA A 75 4.39 3.67 14.52
C ALA A 75 4.65 5.11 14.96
N LYS A 76 4.50 5.43 16.24
CA LYS A 76 4.78 6.75 16.81
C LYS A 76 6.21 7.21 16.53
N SER A 77 7.20 6.34 16.74
CA SER A 77 8.60 6.69 16.49
C SER A 77 8.95 6.89 15.01
N SER A 78 8.06 6.50 14.10
CA SER A 78 8.25 6.69 12.66
C SER A 78 7.90 8.10 12.19
N PHE A 79 7.23 8.91 13.02
CA PHE A 79 6.77 10.25 12.67
C PHE A 79 7.24 11.30 13.68
N PRO A 80 7.49 12.54 13.24
CA PRO A 80 7.55 13.66 14.18
C PRO A 80 6.20 13.85 14.88
N LEU A 81 6.22 14.42 16.09
CA LEU A 81 4.98 14.80 16.77
C LEU A 81 4.22 15.82 15.92
N HIS A 82 2.93 15.57 15.70
CA HIS A 82 2.07 16.42 14.88
C HIS A 82 0.64 16.37 15.42
N GLU A 83 -0.03 17.52 15.52
CA GLU A 83 -1.40 17.61 16.09
C GLU A 83 -2.45 16.88 15.26
N ASN A 84 -2.23 16.77 13.95
CA ASN A 84 -3.06 16.04 13.01
C ASN A 84 -2.72 14.54 12.91
N LEU A 85 -1.88 13.99 13.80
CA LEU A 85 -1.55 12.57 13.83
C LEU A 85 -2.06 11.90 15.10
N ALA A 86 -2.75 10.78 14.92
CA ALA A 86 -3.17 9.88 15.98
C ALA A 86 -2.82 8.43 15.64
N PHE A 87 -2.81 7.56 16.65
CA PHE A 87 -2.37 6.17 16.50
C PHE A 87 -3.32 5.21 17.20
N ILE A 88 -3.66 4.10 16.54
CA ILE A 88 -4.52 3.04 17.09
C ILE A 88 -3.82 1.68 16.97
N ASN A 89 -3.93 0.87 18.03
CA ASN A 89 -3.47 -0.52 17.99
C ASN A 89 -4.53 -1.42 17.36
N PHE A 90 -4.18 -2.11 16.28
CA PHE A 90 -5.03 -3.15 15.70
C PHE A 90 -4.21 -4.14 14.86
N ASP A 91 -4.57 -5.43 14.96
CA ASP A 91 -4.00 -6.51 14.14
C ASP A 91 -5.01 -7.01 13.11
N LEU A 92 -4.67 -6.87 11.83
CA LEU A 92 -5.46 -7.38 10.71
C LEU A 92 -5.67 -8.90 10.74
N GLN A 93 -4.82 -9.64 11.46
CA GLN A 93 -5.01 -11.07 11.66
C GLN A 93 -6.05 -11.39 12.74
N ASN A 94 -6.39 -10.43 13.60
CA ASN A 94 -7.40 -10.59 14.65
C ASN A 94 -8.57 -9.60 14.44
N LEU A 95 -9.52 -10.01 13.61
CA LEU A 95 -10.68 -9.18 13.27
C LEU A 95 -11.73 -9.09 14.39
N SER A 96 -11.57 -9.78 15.51
CA SER A 96 -12.57 -9.78 16.59
C SER A 96 -12.78 -8.38 17.21
N THR A 97 -11.75 -7.54 17.20
CA THR A 97 -11.76 -6.18 17.76
C THR A 97 -11.96 -5.08 16.71
N ILE A 98 -12.38 -5.43 15.48
CA ILE A 98 -12.53 -4.47 14.39
C ILE A 98 -13.55 -3.37 14.71
N ASN A 99 -14.62 -3.72 15.44
CA ASN A 99 -15.63 -2.76 15.87
C ASN A 99 -15.04 -1.73 16.82
N ASP A 100 -14.23 -2.18 17.78
CA ASP A 100 -13.57 -1.31 18.76
C ASP A 100 -12.57 -0.39 18.08
N MET A 101 -11.82 -0.89 17.09
CA MET A 101 -10.89 -0.08 16.28
C MET A 101 -11.63 1.05 15.55
N VAL A 102 -12.76 0.77 14.90
CA VAL A 102 -13.55 1.81 14.21
C VAL A 102 -14.16 2.79 15.21
N HIS A 103 -14.68 2.33 16.35
CA HIS A 103 -15.21 3.23 17.39
C HIS A 103 -14.13 4.16 17.95
N GLN A 104 -12.91 3.65 18.19
CA GLN A 104 -11.77 4.47 18.61
C GLN A 104 -11.36 5.47 17.51
N ALA A 105 -11.37 5.08 16.24
CA ALA A 105 -11.05 5.99 15.15
C ALA A 105 -12.05 7.15 15.07
N VAL A 106 -13.34 6.84 15.19
CA VAL A 106 -14.41 7.85 15.18
C VAL A 106 -14.34 8.76 16.41
N SER A 107 -13.98 8.25 17.59
CA SER A 107 -13.97 9.07 18.81
C SER A 107 -12.88 10.17 18.83
N ILE A 108 -11.81 10.02 18.04
CA ILE A 108 -10.70 10.98 18.01
C ILE A 108 -11.13 12.29 17.34
N TRP A 109 -11.76 12.23 16.16
CA TRP A 109 -12.13 13.42 15.36
C TRP A 109 -13.55 13.41 14.80
N GLY A 110 -14.40 12.50 15.27
CA GLY A 110 -15.84 12.46 15.00
C GLY A 110 -16.24 11.83 13.68
N LYS A 111 -15.30 11.53 12.78
CA LYS A 111 -15.58 10.96 11.46
C LYS A 111 -14.40 10.22 10.84
N ILE A 112 -14.68 9.49 9.77
CA ILE A 112 -13.69 8.88 8.87
C ILE A 112 -14.16 9.19 7.44
N ASP A 113 -13.43 10.06 6.73
CA ASP A 113 -13.72 10.43 5.34
C ASP A 113 -12.93 9.55 4.35
N ILE A 114 -11.75 9.07 4.75
CA ILE A 114 -10.82 8.34 3.89
C ILE A 114 -10.33 7.07 4.59
N LEU A 115 -10.35 5.94 3.90
CA LEU A 115 -9.66 4.70 4.31
C LEU A 115 -8.54 4.40 3.32
N VAL A 116 -7.33 4.15 3.82
CA VAL A 116 -6.22 3.63 3.03
C VAL A 116 -5.80 2.27 3.56
N ASN A 117 -5.98 1.23 2.74
CA ASN A 117 -5.47 -0.10 2.99
C ASN A 117 -4.06 -0.23 2.41
N SER A 118 -3.05 0.19 3.18
CA SER A 118 -1.63 0.06 2.80
C SER A 118 -0.89 -1.10 3.47
N ALA A 119 -1.51 -1.74 4.46
CA ALA A 119 -0.92 -2.88 5.14
C ALA A 119 -0.79 -4.07 4.19
N GLY A 120 0.37 -4.74 4.23
CA GLY A 120 0.58 -5.96 3.47
C GLY A 120 1.85 -6.69 3.88
N THR A 121 1.96 -7.94 3.48
CA THR A 121 3.14 -8.79 3.65
C THR A 121 3.41 -9.57 2.37
N HIS A 122 4.68 -9.86 2.08
CA HIS A 122 5.06 -10.83 1.07
C HIS A 122 4.95 -12.26 1.59
N THR A 123 4.91 -13.20 0.64
CA THR A 123 5.14 -14.63 0.89
C THR A 123 6.61 -14.84 1.23
N GLU A 124 6.89 -15.47 2.37
CA GLU A 124 8.22 -15.90 2.77
C GLU A 124 8.63 -17.18 2.02
N ASN A 125 9.92 -17.30 1.67
CA ASN A 125 10.49 -18.49 1.00
C ASN A 125 9.67 -18.95 -0.22
N ILE A 126 9.45 -18.04 -1.17
CA ILE A 126 8.55 -18.24 -2.32
C ILE A 126 8.93 -19.51 -3.12
N ASP A 127 8.18 -20.58 -2.92
CA ASP A 127 8.22 -21.83 -3.71
C ASP A 127 6.81 -22.44 -3.75
N PHE A 128 6.28 -22.64 -4.96
CA PHE A 128 4.94 -23.19 -5.17
C PHE A 128 4.79 -24.60 -4.58
N TRP A 129 5.85 -25.41 -4.61
CA TRP A 129 5.79 -26.81 -4.22
C TRP A 129 5.88 -27.01 -2.71
N THR A 130 6.33 -26.00 -1.96
CA THR A 130 6.61 -26.13 -0.52
C THR A 130 5.94 -25.05 0.35
N VAL A 131 5.16 -24.14 -0.24
CA VAL A 131 4.42 -23.15 0.54
C VAL A 131 3.46 -23.85 1.51
N SER A 132 3.50 -23.49 2.79
CA SER A 132 2.64 -24.09 3.81
C SER A 132 1.26 -23.42 3.84
N GLU A 133 0.26 -24.14 4.33
CA GLU A 133 -1.08 -23.59 4.58
C GLU A 133 -1.02 -22.39 5.53
N THR A 134 -0.20 -22.47 6.59
CA THR A 134 -0.01 -21.36 7.53
C THR A 134 0.52 -20.09 6.85
N GLU A 135 1.45 -20.24 5.90
CA GLU A 135 2.00 -19.09 5.18
C GLU A 135 1.00 -18.54 4.16
N TYR A 136 0.26 -19.42 3.48
CA TYR A 136 -0.85 -19.03 2.62
C TYR A 136 -1.87 -18.20 3.41
N ASP A 137 -2.34 -18.73 4.54
CA ASP A 137 -3.31 -18.09 5.41
C ASP A 137 -2.81 -16.76 5.95
N ARG A 138 -1.56 -16.69 6.42
CA ARG A 138 -0.97 -15.44 6.93
C ARG A 138 -1.04 -14.33 5.87
N VAL A 139 -0.61 -14.62 4.65
CA VAL A 139 -0.60 -13.65 3.55
C VAL A 139 -2.02 -13.25 3.16
N LEU A 140 -2.93 -14.20 2.97
CA LEU A 140 -4.29 -13.92 2.55
C LEU A 140 -5.11 -13.24 3.67
N ASN A 141 -4.90 -13.61 4.92
CA ASN A 141 -5.55 -13.00 6.08
C ASN A 141 -5.17 -11.51 6.20
N ILE A 142 -3.90 -11.17 5.99
CA ILE A 142 -3.44 -9.77 6.07
C ILE A 142 -3.84 -8.99 4.80
N ASN A 143 -3.45 -9.48 3.63
CA ASN A 143 -3.52 -8.71 2.39
C ASN A 143 -4.92 -8.62 1.80
N LEU A 144 -5.77 -9.63 2.03
CA LEU A 144 -7.10 -9.73 1.41
C LEU A 144 -8.22 -9.69 2.44
N LYS A 145 -8.28 -10.67 3.35
CA LYS A 145 -9.37 -10.78 4.34
C LYS A 145 -9.43 -9.53 5.23
N GLY A 146 -8.29 -9.10 5.77
CA GLY A 146 -8.20 -7.89 6.59
C GLY A 146 -8.64 -6.65 5.83
N CYS A 147 -8.12 -6.47 4.61
CA CYS A 147 -8.51 -5.37 3.72
C CYS A 147 -10.02 -5.36 3.45
N TYR A 148 -10.62 -6.53 3.18
CA TYR A 148 -12.05 -6.68 2.93
C TYR A 148 -12.89 -6.25 4.14
N PHE A 149 -12.63 -6.80 5.32
CA PHE A 149 -13.46 -6.55 6.49
C PHE A 149 -13.27 -5.14 7.07
N VAL A 150 -12.07 -4.57 7.01
CA VAL A 150 -11.86 -3.15 7.35
C VAL A 150 -12.62 -2.25 6.40
N SER A 151 -12.54 -2.49 5.09
CA SER A 151 -13.30 -1.72 4.10
C SER A 151 -14.80 -1.86 4.31
N GLN A 152 -15.29 -3.08 4.57
CA GLN A 152 -16.70 -3.31 4.89
C GLN A 152 -17.15 -2.50 6.11
N LYS A 153 -16.39 -2.56 7.21
CA LYS A 153 -16.79 -1.89 8.46
C LYS A 153 -16.76 -0.37 8.32
N VAL A 154 -15.73 0.18 7.70
CA VAL A 154 -15.62 1.63 7.46
C VAL A 154 -16.67 2.11 6.45
N ALA A 155 -16.92 1.36 5.37
CA ALA A 155 -17.96 1.70 4.40
C ALA A 155 -19.37 1.64 5.00
N SER A 156 -19.66 0.66 5.87
CA SER A 156 -20.91 0.62 6.62
C SER A 156 -21.09 1.87 7.48
N TYR A 157 -20.04 2.25 8.23
CA TYR A 157 -20.06 3.48 9.02
C TYR A 157 -20.29 4.72 8.15
N MET A 158 -19.57 4.86 7.03
CA MET A 158 -19.73 5.98 6.10
C MET A 158 -21.16 6.05 5.56
N LYS A 159 -21.70 4.91 5.11
CA LYS A 159 -23.08 4.80 4.61
C LYS A 159 -24.11 5.19 5.68
N GLU A 160 -24.02 4.63 6.88
CA GLU A 160 -24.96 4.88 7.99
C GLU A 160 -24.97 6.35 8.43
N ASN A 161 -23.85 7.05 8.27
CA ASN A 161 -23.69 8.45 8.65
C ASN A 161 -23.74 9.43 7.46
N ASN A 162 -24.12 8.96 6.27
CA ASN A 162 -24.18 9.76 5.04
C ASN A 162 -22.87 10.49 4.69
N ILE A 163 -21.73 9.87 5.00
CA ILE A 163 -20.41 10.39 4.70
C ILE A 163 -20.03 9.96 3.28
N LYS A 164 -19.84 10.94 2.40
CA LYS A 164 -19.18 10.75 1.10
C LYS A 164 -17.69 10.70 1.33
N GLY A 165 -17.02 9.69 0.81
CA GLY A 165 -15.63 9.42 1.17
C GLY A 165 -14.89 8.58 0.15
N HIS A 166 -13.67 8.21 0.51
CA HIS A 166 -12.75 7.52 -0.39
C HIS A 166 -12.16 6.28 0.29
N ILE A 167 -12.08 5.18 -0.45
CA ILE A 167 -11.34 3.99 -0.06
C ILE A 167 -10.24 3.75 -1.10
N LEU A 168 -9.00 3.66 -0.63
CA LEU A 168 -7.83 3.38 -1.44
C LEU A 168 -7.19 2.06 -1.04
N ASN A 169 -7.08 1.13 -1.98
CA ASN A 169 -6.41 -0.16 -1.79
C ASN A 169 -5.02 -0.15 -2.42
N VAL A 170 -3.96 -0.33 -1.61
CA VAL A 170 -2.60 -0.45 -2.13
C VAL A 170 -2.33 -1.91 -2.52
N SER A 171 -2.38 -2.18 -3.83
CA SER A 171 -2.08 -3.47 -4.42
C SER A 171 -0.58 -3.60 -4.75
N SER A 172 -0.25 -4.20 -5.90
CA SER A 172 1.10 -4.33 -6.46
C SER A 172 0.99 -4.64 -7.94
N SER A 173 1.99 -4.27 -8.73
CA SER A 173 2.11 -4.63 -10.15
C SER A 173 2.08 -6.14 -10.37
N THR A 174 2.47 -6.94 -9.38
CA THR A 174 2.38 -8.40 -9.45
C THR A 174 0.94 -8.89 -9.47
N GLY A 175 -0.03 -8.04 -9.13
CA GLY A 175 -1.45 -8.26 -9.38
C GLY A 175 -1.66 -8.62 -10.84
N GLY A 176 -1.20 -7.78 -11.78
CA GLY A 176 -1.36 -8.01 -13.22
C GLY A 176 -0.56 -9.19 -13.82
N GLU A 177 0.29 -9.85 -13.04
CA GLU A 177 1.09 -11.00 -13.49
C GLU A 177 0.40 -12.36 -13.19
N PRO A 178 0.78 -13.46 -13.88
CA PRO A 178 0.37 -14.81 -13.51
C PRO A 178 0.58 -15.08 -12.00
N SER A 179 -0.51 -15.46 -11.34
CA SER A 179 -0.61 -15.52 -9.88
C SER A 179 -0.61 -16.96 -9.39
N TRP A 180 0.50 -17.38 -8.81
CA TRP A 180 0.70 -18.73 -8.25
C TRP A 180 1.20 -18.71 -6.80
N SER A 181 1.75 -17.58 -6.32
CA SER A 181 2.12 -17.41 -4.92
C SER A 181 1.00 -16.73 -4.13
N PRO A 182 0.87 -16.98 -2.82
CA PRO A 182 -0.13 -16.34 -1.97
C PRO A 182 -0.14 -14.81 -2.10
N TYR A 183 1.03 -14.18 -2.17
CA TYR A 183 1.14 -12.74 -2.37
C TYR A 183 0.50 -12.28 -3.68
N ARG A 184 0.87 -12.91 -4.80
CA ARG A 184 0.34 -12.55 -6.12
C ARG A 184 -1.17 -12.76 -6.20
N ILE A 185 -1.64 -13.90 -5.69
CA ILE A 185 -3.07 -14.21 -5.58
C ILE A 185 -3.79 -13.11 -4.80
N SER A 186 -3.26 -12.72 -3.63
CA SER A 186 -3.87 -11.66 -2.81
C SER A 186 -3.94 -10.31 -3.56
N LYS A 187 -2.88 -9.92 -4.28
CA LYS A 187 -2.81 -8.64 -5.00
C LYS A 187 -3.67 -8.64 -6.27
N ARG A 188 -3.79 -9.76 -6.98
CA ARG A 188 -4.77 -9.95 -8.07
C ARG A 188 -6.19 -9.86 -7.55
N ALA A 189 -6.50 -10.49 -6.41
CA ALA A 189 -7.82 -10.47 -5.82
C ALA A 189 -8.27 -9.05 -5.41
N LEU A 190 -7.33 -8.19 -4.97
CA LEU A 190 -7.60 -6.79 -4.69
C LEU A 190 -8.13 -6.00 -5.90
N GLU A 191 -7.80 -6.40 -7.13
CA GLU A 191 -8.31 -5.74 -8.35
C GLU A 191 -9.82 -5.95 -8.50
N GLY A 192 -10.25 -7.22 -8.47
CA GLY A 192 -11.68 -7.57 -8.51
C GLY A 192 -12.43 -7.03 -7.30
N MET A 193 -11.83 -7.07 -6.11
CA MET A 193 -12.41 -6.50 -4.90
C MET A 193 -12.62 -4.99 -5.01
N THR A 194 -11.65 -4.25 -5.54
CA THR A 194 -11.75 -2.80 -5.75
C THR A 194 -12.88 -2.46 -6.70
N LEU A 195 -13.00 -3.16 -7.83
CA LEU A 195 -14.07 -2.97 -8.80
C LEU A 195 -15.45 -3.27 -8.19
N GLY A 196 -15.58 -4.40 -7.48
CA GLY A 196 -16.83 -4.80 -6.85
C GLY A 196 -17.26 -3.85 -5.72
N MET A 197 -16.31 -3.41 -4.89
CA MET A 197 -16.57 -2.41 -3.85
C MET A 197 -17.04 -1.09 -4.47
N ALA A 198 -16.37 -0.60 -5.52
CA ALA A 198 -16.80 0.61 -6.22
C ALA A 198 -18.25 0.50 -6.72
N GLN A 199 -18.61 -0.61 -7.36
CA GLN A 199 -19.95 -0.84 -7.88
C GLN A 199 -21.03 -0.74 -6.79
N ILE A 200 -20.83 -1.41 -5.65
CA ILE A 200 -21.85 -1.46 -4.59
C ILE A 200 -21.85 -0.21 -3.68
N MET A 201 -20.72 0.51 -3.61
CA MET A 201 -20.55 1.65 -2.72
C MET A 201 -20.86 3.00 -3.40
N GLN A 202 -20.82 3.05 -4.74
CA GLN A 202 -21.11 4.27 -5.52
C GLN A 202 -22.44 4.95 -5.18
N PRO A 203 -23.58 4.24 -4.97
CA PRO A 203 -24.85 4.88 -4.61
C PRO A 203 -24.80 5.67 -3.28
N PHE A 204 -23.83 5.38 -2.42
CA PHE A 204 -23.63 6.05 -1.13
C PHE A 204 -22.59 7.18 -1.21
N GLY A 205 -22.08 7.49 -2.41
CA GLY A 205 -21.06 8.52 -2.61
C GLY A 205 -19.67 8.15 -2.08
N ILE A 206 -19.39 6.84 -1.96
CA ILE A 206 -18.08 6.33 -1.56
C ILE A 206 -17.32 5.91 -2.82
N VAL A 207 -16.22 6.59 -3.10
CA VAL A 207 -15.32 6.33 -4.23
C VAL A 207 -14.29 5.28 -3.81
N VAL A 208 -14.13 4.22 -4.61
CA VAL A 208 -13.17 3.15 -4.30
C VAL A 208 -12.21 2.97 -5.45
N ASN A 209 -10.91 3.07 -5.19
CA ASN A 209 -9.85 2.82 -6.16
C ASN A 209 -8.72 2.02 -5.53
N GLY A 210 -7.80 1.56 -6.37
CA GLY A 210 -6.53 1.00 -5.95
C GLY A 210 -5.37 1.55 -6.74
N ILE A 211 -4.18 1.45 -6.15
CA ILE A 211 -2.90 1.69 -6.82
C ILE A 211 -2.13 0.38 -6.81
N ALA A 212 -1.51 0.04 -7.94
CA ALA A 212 -0.63 -1.10 -8.11
C ALA A 212 0.81 -0.64 -8.40
N PRO A 213 1.62 -0.35 -7.37
CA PRO A 213 3.00 0.07 -7.56
C PRO A 213 3.87 -1.07 -8.11
N GLY A 214 4.90 -0.71 -8.87
CA GLY A 214 6.01 -1.61 -9.21
C GLY A 214 6.93 -1.84 -8.01
N GLU A 215 8.23 -1.98 -8.27
CA GLU A 215 9.20 -1.93 -7.18
C GLU A 215 9.28 -0.54 -6.59
N VAL A 216 9.11 -0.47 -5.27
CA VAL A 216 9.19 0.77 -4.52
C VAL A 216 10.30 0.63 -3.47
N ALA A 217 11.21 1.60 -3.44
CA ALA A 217 12.31 1.70 -2.51
C ALA A 217 11.81 1.76 -1.05
N THR A 218 11.62 0.60 -0.45
CA THR A 218 11.03 0.43 0.89
C THR A 218 11.68 -0.72 1.64
N GLY A 219 11.56 -0.71 2.96
CA GLY A 219 12.01 -1.81 3.80
C GLY A 219 11.33 -3.16 3.51
N LEU A 220 10.19 -3.17 2.79
CA LEU A 220 9.52 -4.41 2.38
C LEU A 220 10.41 -5.27 1.47
N ILE A 221 11.28 -4.63 0.68
CA ILE A 221 12.28 -5.28 -0.19
C ILE A 221 13.72 -5.10 0.34
N ASN A 222 13.86 -4.80 1.64
CA ASN A 222 15.13 -4.55 2.34
C ASN A 222 15.96 -3.37 1.80
N TRP A 223 15.31 -2.38 1.17
CA TRP A 223 15.97 -1.13 0.79
C TRP A 223 16.05 -0.16 1.99
N ASN A 224 17.18 0.53 2.14
CA ASN A 224 17.43 1.55 3.15
C ASN A 224 17.79 2.90 2.53
N GLU A 225 17.60 3.97 3.28
CA GLU A 225 17.99 5.31 2.84
C GLU A 225 19.48 5.37 2.50
N GLY A 226 19.80 5.90 1.31
CA GLY A 226 21.15 5.92 0.75
C GLY A 226 21.42 4.79 -0.25
N ASP A 227 20.65 3.70 -0.23
CA ASP A 227 20.81 2.60 -1.19
C ASP A 227 20.42 3.06 -2.62
N SER A 228 21.10 2.51 -3.63
CA SER A 228 20.76 2.74 -5.04
C SER A 228 19.34 2.26 -5.35
N ILE A 229 18.61 3.04 -6.13
CA ILE A 229 17.29 2.68 -6.65
C ILE A 229 17.36 2.01 -8.03
N ASP A 230 18.55 1.66 -8.53
CA ASP A 230 18.70 0.95 -9.80
C ASP A 230 17.98 -0.41 -9.78
N THR A 231 17.21 -0.68 -10.83
CA THR A 231 16.48 -1.95 -11.00
C THR A 231 16.38 -2.32 -12.47
N GLU A 232 16.44 -3.62 -12.76
CA GLU A 232 16.20 -4.20 -14.08
C GLU A 232 14.72 -4.57 -14.30
N HIS A 233 13.87 -4.35 -13.30
CA HIS A 233 12.47 -4.78 -13.33
C HIS A 233 11.53 -3.82 -14.06
N ASN A 234 12.08 -2.82 -14.77
CA ASN A 234 11.38 -1.96 -15.71
C ASN A 234 12.39 -1.23 -16.63
N HIS A 235 11.90 -0.65 -17.73
CA HIS A 235 12.74 0.06 -18.70
C HIS A 235 13.17 1.47 -18.27
N PHE A 236 12.58 2.04 -17.21
CA PHE A 236 13.07 3.29 -16.63
C PHE A 236 14.37 3.10 -15.84
N GLY A 237 14.75 1.85 -15.54
CA GLY A 237 16.00 1.52 -14.87
C GLY A 237 16.06 1.98 -13.41
N ARG A 238 14.90 2.27 -12.78
CA ARG A 238 14.84 2.68 -11.38
C ARG A 238 13.59 2.20 -10.67
N MET A 239 13.68 2.01 -9.36
CA MET A 239 12.54 1.83 -8.47
C MET A 239 11.77 3.14 -8.36
N ALA A 240 10.48 3.04 -8.06
CA ALA A 240 9.70 4.18 -7.63
C ALA A 240 10.06 4.56 -6.19
N MET A 241 9.94 5.84 -5.87
CA MET A 241 10.01 6.31 -4.49
C MET A 241 8.63 6.24 -3.83
N PRO A 242 8.55 5.96 -2.51
CA PRO A 242 7.29 5.97 -1.77
C PRO A 242 6.47 7.26 -1.96
N GLU A 243 7.15 8.41 -2.09
CA GLU A 243 6.56 9.73 -2.31
C GLU A 243 5.83 9.81 -3.66
N GLU A 244 6.32 9.14 -4.70
CA GLU A 244 5.62 9.07 -6.00
C GLU A 244 4.28 8.34 -5.85
N VAL A 245 4.24 7.28 -5.02
CA VAL A 245 3.01 6.54 -4.72
C VAL A 245 2.05 7.42 -3.92
N ALA A 246 2.59 8.16 -2.94
CA ALA A 246 1.83 9.06 -2.09
C ALA A 246 1.17 10.21 -2.87
N ASN A 247 1.84 10.75 -3.89
CA ASN A 247 1.27 11.78 -4.76
C ASN A 247 0.02 11.28 -5.50
N LEU A 248 0.07 10.07 -6.06
CA LEU A 248 -1.09 9.47 -6.71
C LEU A 248 -2.20 9.13 -5.71
N ALA A 249 -1.83 8.62 -4.52
CA ALA A 249 -2.77 8.37 -3.44
C ALA A 249 -3.53 9.64 -3.06
N LEU A 250 -2.81 10.75 -2.84
CA LEU A 250 -3.37 12.06 -2.52
C LEU A 250 -4.36 12.52 -3.59
N PHE A 251 -4.00 12.42 -4.87
CA PHE A 251 -4.90 12.75 -5.97
C PHE A 251 -6.19 11.91 -5.94
N LEU A 252 -6.07 10.58 -5.81
CA LEU A 252 -7.20 9.65 -5.87
C LEU A 252 -8.17 9.74 -4.68
N VAL A 253 -7.71 10.19 -3.52
CA VAL A 253 -8.58 10.38 -2.34
C VAL A 253 -9.06 11.83 -2.16
N SER A 254 -8.66 12.72 -3.06
CA SER A 254 -9.08 14.12 -3.07
C SER A 254 -10.29 14.34 -3.98
N ASP A 255 -10.85 15.55 -3.92
CA ASP A 255 -11.95 15.94 -4.81
C ASP A 255 -11.55 16.01 -6.30
N MET A 256 -10.23 15.99 -6.60
CA MET A 256 -9.72 15.93 -7.98
C MET A 256 -10.05 14.59 -8.66
N GLY A 257 -10.19 13.51 -7.87
CA GLY A 257 -10.38 12.14 -8.35
C GLY A 257 -11.82 11.63 -8.31
N ASN A 258 -12.82 12.47 -8.00
CA ASN A 258 -14.18 12.02 -7.66
C ASN A 258 -14.91 11.22 -8.76
N MET A 259 -14.51 11.34 -10.01
CA MET A 259 -15.07 10.58 -11.14
C MET A 259 -14.24 9.35 -11.54
N ILE A 260 -13.11 9.10 -10.86
CA ILE A 260 -12.30 7.91 -11.04
C ILE A 260 -12.77 6.94 -9.96
N THR A 261 -13.41 5.84 -10.35
CA THR A 261 -13.88 4.82 -9.40
C THR A 261 -13.78 3.43 -10.02
N GLY A 262 -13.54 2.42 -9.19
CA GLY A 262 -13.33 1.03 -9.59
C GLY A 262 -12.02 0.78 -10.33
N GLN A 263 -11.09 1.74 -10.33
CA GLN A 263 -9.83 1.61 -11.07
C GLN A 263 -8.75 0.98 -10.19
N MET A 264 -7.94 0.11 -10.80
CA MET A 264 -6.62 -0.25 -10.28
C MET A 264 -5.57 0.45 -11.15
N ILE A 265 -4.97 1.52 -10.64
CA ILE A 265 -4.00 2.31 -11.39
C ILE A 265 -2.60 1.75 -11.18
N TYR A 266 -1.98 1.25 -12.26
CA TYR A 266 -0.63 0.73 -12.24
C TYR A 266 0.39 1.87 -12.27
N MET A 267 1.30 1.87 -11.30
CA MET A 267 2.40 2.83 -11.21
C MET A 267 3.72 2.05 -11.09
N SER A 268 4.08 1.38 -12.18
CA SER A 268 5.01 0.25 -12.15
C SER A 268 6.06 0.25 -13.25
N GLY A 269 6.17 1.35 -14.01
CA GLY A 269 7.05 1.41 -15.18
C GLY A 269 6.66 0.42 -16.29
N GLY A 270 5.37 0.05 -16.37
CA GLY A 270 4.84 -0.93 -17.32
C GLY A 270 4.67 -2.35 -16.77
N ARG A 271 5.31 -2.67 -15.64
CA ARG A 271 5.23 -4.01 -15.03
C ARG A 271 3.79 -4.36 -14.66
N GLY A 272 3.35 -5.58 -15.00
CA GLY A 272 2.00 -6.05 -14.72
C GLY A 272 0.93 -5.54 -15.69
N VAL A 273 1.27 -4.61 -16.59
CA VAL A 273 0.35 -4.12 -17.64
C VAL A 273 0.68 -4.76 -18.99
N TYR A 274 1.96 -4.84 -19.33
CA TYR A 274 2.48 -5.51 -20.52
C TYR A 274 3.74 -6.30 -20.18
N ASP A 275 4.20 -7.15 -21.09
CA ASP A 275 5.44 -7.88 -20.87
C ASP A 275 6.63 -6.93 -20.98
N ILE A 276 7.41 -6.91 -19.90
CA ILE A 276 8.63 -6.11 -19.77
C ILE A 276 9.85 -7.02 -19.50
N ARG A 277 9.66 -8.33 -19.57
CA ARG A 277 10.71 -9.35 -19.40
C ARG A 277 11.32 -9.74 -20.73
#